data_AF-A0A0G0S9Q8-F1
#
_entry.id   AF-A0A0G0S9Q8-F1
#
_cell.length_a   1.000
_cell.length_b   1.000
_cell.length_c   1.000
_cell.angle_alpha   90.00
_cell.angle_beta   90.00
_cell.angle_gamma   90.00
#
_symmetry.space_group_name_H-M   'P 1'
#
loop_
_entity.id
_entity.type
_entity.pdbx_description
1 polymer ?
#
loop_
_entity_poly.entity_id
_entity_poly.type
_entity_poly.pdbx_seq_one_letter_code
_entity_poly.pdbx_strand_id
1 'polypeptide(L)'
;MTSELIITLIVSGISTIVSPLFAIWISEKYIRRRNLEDAQRKQVLNDLIANRYKVDTDEFLRAFNSVIMYWGKEDIIKKLVFEYRTSSPEKKTPILTEIIYNLCILEKITHLSREDILNIFLKS
;
A
#
# COMPACT_ATOMS: atom_id res chain seq x y z
N MET A 1 16.81 56.84 2.45
CA MET A 1 16.54 55.39 2.50
C MET A 1 17.74 54.68 1.90
N THR A 2 18.47 53.90 2.69
CA THR A 2 19.67 53.19 2.27
C THR A 2 19.31 51.91 1.51
N SER A 3 20.12 51.51 0.52
CA SER A 3 19.89 50.35 -0.35
C SER A 3 19.62 49.04 0.40
N GLU A 4 20.10 48.92 1.64
CA GLU A 4 19.87 47.77 2.53
C GLU A 4 18.39 47.56 2.88
N LEU A 5 17.61 48.63 3.08
CA LEU A 5 16.17 48.53 3.37
C LEU A 5 15.37 47.99 2.19
N ILE A 6 15.77 48.35 0.97
CA ILE A 6 15.11 47.89 -0.27
C ILE A 6 15.40 46.41 -0.52
N ILE A 7 16.66 45.98 -0.32
CA ILE A 7 17.04 44.56 -0.46
C ILE A 7 16.31 43.70 0.58
N THR A 8 16.19 44.17 1.83
CA THR A 8 15.49 43.43 2.90
C THR A 8 13.99 43.28 2.60
N LEU A 9 13.34 44.33 2.07
CA LEU A 9 11.95 44.28 1.61
C LEU A 9 11.76 43.32 0.43
N ILE A 10 12.68 43.29 -0.53
CA ILE A 10 12.63 42.38 -1.68
C ILE A 10 12.86 40.92 -1.23
N VAL A 11 13.85 40.66 -0.38
CA VAL A 11 14.13 39.32 0.15
C VAL A 11 12.97 38.80 1.01
N SER A 12 12.36 39.67 1.84
CA SER A 12 11.18 39.34 2.62
C SER A 12 9.95 39.06 1.74
N GLY A 13 9.72 39.86 0.70
CA GLY A 13 8.64 39.65 -0.27
C GLY A 13 8.79 38.35 -1.07
N ILE A 14 10.00 38.04 -1.55
CA ILE A 14 10.29 36.80 -2.28
C ILE A 14 10.16 35.58 -1.36
N SER A 15 10.70 35.65 -0.13
CA SER A 15 10.57 34.59 0.89
C SER A 15 9.11 34.21 1.17
N THR A 16 8.23 35.22 1.25
CA THR A 16 6.81 35.04 1.55
C THR A 16 6.04 34.36 0.42
N ILE A 17 6.51 34.47 -0.84
CA ILE A 17 5.88 33.86 -2.03
C ILE A 17 6.49 32.49 -2.34
N VAL A 18 7.80 32.33 -2.14
CA VAL A 18 8.53 31.11 -2.47
C VAL A 18 8.21 29.97 -1.50
N SER A 19 8.07 30.26 -0.20
CA SER A 19 7.79 29.23 0.82
C SER A 19 6.43 28.52 0.64
N PRO A 20 5.31 29.22 0.35
CA PRO A 20 4.04 28.60 0.00
C PRO A 20 4.10 27.75 -1.27
N LEU A 21 4.82 28.20 -2.30
CA LEU A 21 4.94 27.47 -3.57
C LEU A 21 5.69 26.15 -3.40
N PHE A 22 6.77 26.14 -2.61
CA PHE A 22 7.46 24.89 -2.24
C PHE A 22 6.58 23.98 -1.39
N ALA A 23 5.81 24.52 -0.44
CA ALA A 23 4.88 23.74 0.37
C ALA A 23 3.77 23.10 -0.49
N ILE A 24 3.22 23.84 -1.47
CA ILE A 24 2.23 23.33 -2.43
C ILE A 24 2.85 22.24 -3.31
N TRP A 25 4.05 22.44 -3.85
CA TRP A 25 4.72 21.44 -4.69
C TRP A 25 5.08 20.16 -3.92
N ILE A 26 5.57 20.29 -2.69
CA ILE A 26 5.86 19.14 -1.82
C ILE A 26 4.55 18.42 -1.46
N SER A 27 3.49 19.16 -1.13
CA SER A 27 2.16 18.61 -0.84
C SER A 27 1.59 17.88 -2.05
N GLU A 28 1.65 18.47 -3.24
CA GLU A 28 1.15 17.86 -4.48
C GLU A 28 1.95 16.62 -4.85
N LYS A 29 3.30 16.68 -4.77
CA LYS A 29 4.17 15.52 -4.99
C LYS A 29 3.88 14.41 -3.98
N TYR A 30 3.63 14.76 -2.73
CA TYR A 30 3.30 13.81 -1.66
C TYR A 30 1.92 13.17 -1.90
N ILE A 31 0.90 13.96 -2.23
CA ILE A 31 -0.46 13.48 -2.53
C ILE A 31 -0.44 12.56 -3.76
N ARG A 32 0.23 12.95 -4.84
CA ARG A 32 0.35 12.10 -6.05
C ARG A 32 1.04 10.78 -5.73
N ARG A 33 2.13 10.82 -4.94
CA ARG A 33 2.87 9.61 -4.55
C ARG A 33 2.02 8.69 -3.67
N ARG A 34 1.26 9.25 -2.73
CA ARG A 34 0.32 8.52 -1.88
C ARG A 34 -0.80 7.88 -2.69
N ASN A 35 -1.41 8.61 -3.62
CA ASN A 35 -2.46 8.09 -4.49
C ASN A 35 -1.94 6.96 -5.40
N LEU A 36 -0.71 7.08 -5.91
CA LEU A 36 -0.05 6.02 -6.68
C LEU A 36 0.21 4.78 -5.83
N GLU A 37 0.69 4.95 -4.61
CA GLU A 37 0.93 3.85 -3.66
C GLU A 37 -0.37 3.15 -3.29
N ASP A 38 -1.44 3.90 -3.00
CA ASP A 38 -2.77 3.35 -2.72
C ASP A 38 -3.35 2.59 -3.93
N ALA A 39 -3.16 3.10 -5.15
CA ALA A 39 -3.56 2.41 -6.38
C ALA A 39 -2.78 1.10 -6.58
N GLN A 40 -1.46 1.11 -6.34
CA GLN A 40 -0.62 -0.07 -6.42
C GLN A 40 -0.99 -1.11 -5.37
N ARG A 41 -1.28 -0.70 -4.14
CA ARG A 41 -1.75 -1.58 -3.06
C ARG A 41 -3.04 -2.30 -3.44
N LYS A 42 -4.03 -1.56 -3.95
CA LYS A 42 -5.27 -2.16 -4.47
C LYS A 42 -5.02 -3.10 -5.63
N GLN A 43 -4.11 -2.76 -6.53
CA GLN A 43 -3.73 -3.63 -7.64
C GLN A 43 -3.12 -4.95 -7.14
N VAL A 44 -2.17 -4.91 -6.20
CA VAL A 44 -1.56 -6.11 -5.60
C VAL A 44 -2.63 -7.01 -4.94
N LEU A 45 -3.57 -6.41 -4.22
CA LEU A 45 -4.68 -7.14 -3.61
C LEU A 45 -5.58 -7.81 -4.67
N ASN A 46 -5.90 -7.09 -5.74
CA ASN A 46 -6.66 -7.63 -6.86
C ASN A 46 -5.91 -8.77 -7.56
N ASP A 47 -4.60 -8.64 -7.77
CA ASP A 47 -3.77 -9.66 -8.41
C ASP A 47 -3.68 -10.93 -7.56
N LEU A 48 -3.62 -10.81 -6.23
CA LEU A 48 -3.69 -11.94 -5.30
C LEU A 48 -5.03 -12.67 -5.37
N ILE A 49 -6.13 -11.91 -5.40
CA ILE A 49 -7.47 -12.48 -5.51
C ILE A 49 -7.67 -13.11 -6.89
N ALA A 50 -7.21 -12.47 -7.97
CA ALA A 50 -7.36 -12.98 -9.33
C ALA A 50 -6.57 -14.27 -9.56
N ASN A 51 -5.35 -14.36 -9.01
CA ASN A 51 -4.45 -15.51 -9.18
C ASN A 51 -4.56 -16.53 -8.04
N ARG A 52 -5.60 -16.46 -7.21
CA ARG A 52 -5.80 -17.31 -6.03
C ARG A 52 -5.74 -18.82 -6.25
N TYR A 53 -6.14 -19.30 -7.43
CA TYR A 53 -6.11 -20.74 -7.78
C TYR A 53 -4.82 -21.17 -8.46
N LYS A 54 -3.97 -20.19 -8.81
CA LYS A 54 -2.70 -20.39 -9.47
C LYS A 54 -1.56 -20.13 -8.48
N VAL A 55 -1.70 -20.73 -7.29
CA VAL A 55 -0.69 -20.66 -6.25
C VAL A 55 0.63 -21.17 -6.83
N ASP A 56 1.73 -20.48 -6.52
CA ASP A 56 3.09 -20.75 -7.02
C ASP A 56 3.35 -20.43 -8.52
N THR A 57 2.42 -19.75 -9.21
CA THR A 57 2.74 -19.12 -10.51
C THR A 57 3.55 -17.83 -10.33
N ASP A 58 4.31 -17.45 -11.36
CA ASP A 58 5.13 -16.23 -11.33
C ASP A 58 4.28 -14.97 -11.07
N GLU A 59 3.05 -14.92 -11.56
CA GLU A 59 2.10 -13.82 -11.32
C GLU A 59 1.69 -13.78 -9.85
N PHE A 60 1.29 -14.92 -9.29
CA PHE A 60 0.91 -15.01 -7.89
C PHE A 60 2.10 -14.68 -6.97
N LEU A 61 3.27 -15.27 -7.22
CA LEU A 61 4.47 -15.05 -6.42
C LEU A 61 4.95 -13.59 -6.49
N ARG A 62 4.84 -12.95 -7.65
CA ARG A 62 5.11 -11.50 -7.78
C ARG A 62 4.18 -10.69 -6.89
N ALA A 63 2.87 -10.87 -7.02
CA ALA A 63 1.89 -10.16 -6.19
C ALA A 63 2.08 -10.45 -4.68
N PHE A 64 2.33 -11.71 -4.33
CA PHE A 64 2.54 -12.13 -2.94
C PHE A 64 3.81 -11.56 -2.34
N ASN A 65 4.92 -11.50 -3.09
CA ASN A 65 6.14 -10.88 -2.61
C ASN A 65 6.00 -9.36 -2.41
N SER A 66 5.14 -8.70 -3.20
CA SER A 66 4.80 -7.29 -2.99
C SER A 66 4.02 -7.03 -1.69
N VAL A 67 3.42 -8.04 -1.07
CA VAL A 67 2.69 -7.86 0.22
C VAL A 67 3.61 -7.31 1.31
N ILE A 68 4.81 -7.86 1.46
CA ILE A 68 5.78 -7.37 2.46
C ILE A 68 6.27 -5.96 2.11
N MET A 69 6.36 -5.62 0.82
CA MET A 69 6.77 -4.29 0.39
C MET A 69 5.80 -3.21 0.86
N TYR A 70 4.49 -3.46 0.75
CA TYR A 70 3.47 -2.46 1.05
C TYR A 70 2.89 -2.54 2.47
N TRP A 71 2.80 -3.73 3.06
CA TRP A 71 2.20 -3.94 4.39
C TRP A 71 3.17 -4.58 5.39
N GLY A 72 4.48 -4.67 5.08
CA GLY A 72 5.47 -5.30 5.96
C GLY A 72 5.73 -4.60 7.29
N LYS A 73 5.17 -3.39 7.49
CA LYS A 73 5.17 -2.69 8.79
C LYS A 73 4.10 -3.24 9.75
N GLU A 74 3.11 -3.94 9.23
CA GLU A 74 2.04 -4.56 10.03
C GLU A 74 2.50 -5.92 10.54
N ASP A 75 2.71 -6.04 11.85
CA ASP A 75 3.25 -7.27 12.48
C ASP A 75 2.40 -8.51 12.15
N ILE A 76 1.08 -8.35 12.08
CA ILE A 76 0.16 -9.42 11.72
C ILE A 76 0.42 -9.93 10.31
N ILE A 77 0.62 -9.04 9.33
CA ILE A 77 0.89 -9.41 7.94
C ILE A 77 2.26 -10.09 7.84
N LYS A 78 3.28 -9.53 8.50
CA LYS A 78 4.63 -10.09 8.50
C LYS A 78 4.64 -11.51 9.06
N LYS A 79 3.93 -11.75 10.17
CA LYS A 79 3.77 -13.07 10.78
C LYS A 79 3.07 -14.05 9.84
N LEU A 80 1.94 -13.65 9.25
CA LEU A 80 1.16 -14.51 8.36
C LEU A 80 1.92 -14.88 7.09
N VAL A 81 2.64 -13.93 6.47
CA VAL A 81 3.48 -14.21 5.29
C VAL A 81 4.62 -15.17 5.63
N PHE A 82 5.25 -15.02 6.80
CA PHE A 82 6.26 -15.95 7.27
C PHE A 82 5.67 -17.36 7.46
N GLU A 83 4.54 -17.45 8.16
CA GLU A 83 3.82 -18.71 8.39
C GLU A 83 3.47 -19.40 7.07
N TYR A 84 2.93 -18.66 6.10
CA TYR A 84 2.63 -19.15 4.76
C TYR A 84 3.85 -19.79 4.08
N ARG A 85 4.99 -19.11 4.11
CA ARG A 85 6.24 -19.59 3.47
C ARG A 85 6.80 -20.85 4.11
N THR A 86 6.60 -21.03 5.41
CA THR A 86 7.09 -22.21 6.16
C THR A 86 6.06 -23.34 6.27
N SER A 87 4.83 -23.09 5.86
CA SER A 87 3.72 -24.04 6.02
C SER A 87 3.72 -25.14 4.96
N SER A 88 3.14 -26.29 5.31
CA SER A 88 2.84 -27.36 4.34
C SER A 88 1.75 -26.90 3.35
N PRO A 89 1.68 -27.46 2.13
CA PRO A 89 0.71 -27.06 1.12
C PRO A 89 -0.75 -27.04 1.61
N GLU A 90 -1.13 -28.01 2.44
CA GLU A 90 -2.48 -28.12 3.03
C GLU A 90 -2.87 -26.95 3.94
N LYS A 91 -1.87 -26.29 4.55
CA LYS A 91 -2.07 -25.14 5.44
C LYS A 91 -1.97 -23.80 4.71
N LYS A 92 -1.43 -23.78 3.49
CA LYS A 92 -1.25 -22.55 2.71
C LYS A 92 -2.56 -21.83 2.41
N THR A 93 -3.61 -22.55 2.01
CA THR A 93 -4.90 -21.94 1.62
C THR A 93 -5.61 -21.21 2.78
N PRO A 94 -5.75 -21.81 3.98
CA PRO A 94 -6.24 -21.10 5.15
C PRO A 94 -5.42 -19.84 5.49
N ILE A 95 -4.09 -19.93 5.45
CA ILE A 95 -3.22 -18.80 5.78
C ILE A 95 -3.34 -17.69 4.73
N LEU A 96 -3.40 -18.03 3.44
CA LEU A 96 -3.59 -17.07 2.35
C LEU A 96 -4.93 -16.33 2.46
N THR A 97 -5.99 -17.05 2.84
CA THR A 97 -7.30 -16.48 3.13
C THR A 97 -7.20 -15.45 4.25
N GLU A 98 -6.48 -15.78 5.34
CA GLU A 98 -6.27 -14.88 6.46
C GLU A 98 -5.43 -13.65 6.07
N ILE A 99 -4.40 -13.81 5.24
CA ILE A 99 -3.61 -12.70 4.70
C ILE A 99 -4.53 -11.74 3.96
N ILE A 100 -5.32 -12.24 3.00
CA ILE A 100 -6.17 -11.40 2.16
C ILE A 100 -7.26 -10.71 2.99
N TYR A 101 -7.83 -11.40 3.98
CA TYR A 101 -8.78 -10.80 4.91
C TYR A 101 -8.18 -9.61 5.67
N ASN A 102 -6.98 -9.78 6.24
CA ASN A 102 -6.31 -8.70 6.96
C ASN A 102 -5.91 -7.55 6.01
N LEU A 103 -5.50 -7.84 4.78
CA LEU A 103 -5.23 -6.81 3.77
C LEU A 103 -6.50 -6.02 3.42
N CYS A 104 -7.65 -6.68 3.24
CA CYS A 104 -8.93 -6.00 3.01
C CYS A 104 -9.30 -5.06 4.16
N ILE A 105 -9.10 -5.46 5.42
CA ILE A 105 -9.32 -4.60 6.59
C ILE A 105 -8.42 -3.36 6.54
N LEU A 106 -7.13 -3.56 6.27
CA LEU A 106 -6.14 -2.47 6.19
C LEU A 106 -6.47 -1.49 5.03
N GLU A 107 -7.03 -1.98 3.93
CA GLU A 107 -7.53 -1.18 2.81
C GLU A 107 -8.94 -0.59 3.04
N LYS A 108 -9.55 -0.81 4.21
CA LYS A 108 -10.91 -0.37 4.56
C LYS A 108 -12.00 -0.96 3.64
N ILE A 109 -11.75 -2.15 3.10
CA ILE A 109 -12.71 -2.96 2.33
C ILE A 109 -13.46 -3.85 3.32
N THR A 110 -14.47 -3.28 4.00
CA THR A 110 -15.15 -3.92 5.14
C THR A 110 -16.42 -4.69 4.79
N HIS A 111 -16.85 -4.67 3.53
CA HIS A 111 -18.06 -5.35 3.08
C HIS A 111 -17.86 -6.87 2.83
N LEU A 112 -16.64 -7.37 2.96
CA LEU A 112 -16.29 -8.77 2.75
C LEU A 112 -16.10 -9.45 4.11
N SER A 113 -16.92 -10.45 4.41
CA SER A 113 -16.70 -11.31 5.57
C SER A 113 -15.54 -12.28 5.32
N ARG A 114 -14.99 -12.86 6.40
CA ARG A 114 -13.99 -13.92 6.29
C ARG A 114 -14.51 -15.13 5.52
N GLU A 115 -15.80 -15.43 5.68
CA GLU A 115 -16.49 -16.51 4.95
C GLU A 115 -16.62 -16.19 3.47
N ASP A 116 -16.88 -14.93 3.10
CA ASP A 116 -16.91 -14.52 1.68
C ASP A 116 -15.56 -14.73 1.01
N ILE A 117 -14.48 -14.36 1.70
CA ILE A 117 -13.12 -14.59 1.20
C ILE A 117 -12.84 -16.09 1.14
N LEU A 118 -13.14 -16.87 2.18
CA LEU A 118 -12.95 -18.32 2.15
C LEU A 118 -13.71 -18.97 0.99
N ASN A 119 -14.96 -18.55 0.75
CA ASN A 119 -15.77 -19.03 -0.37
C ASN A 119 -15.16 -18.68 -1.73
N ILE A 120 -14.50 -17.52 -1.85
CA ILE A 120 -13.72 -17.14 -3.03
C ILE A 120 -12.56 -18.13 -3.25
N PHE A 121 -11.97 -18.72 -2.20
CA PHE A 121 -10.91 -19.73 -2.33
C PHE A 121 -11.43 -21.17 -2.50
N LEU A 122 -12.63 -21.49 -2.03
CA LEU A 122 -13.22 -22.84 -2.06
C LEU A 122 -14.11 -23.15 -3.27
N LYS A 123 -14.72 -22.15 -3.92
CA LYS A 123 -15.66 -22.35 -5.04
C LYS A 123 -14.99 -22.64 -6.40
N SER A 124 -13.90 -23.42 -6.44
CA SER A 124 -13.24 -23.79 -7.71
C SER A 124 -12.76 -25.21 -7.73
#